data_AF-A0A1M6IQR1-F1
#
_entry.id   AF-A0A1M6IQR1-F1
#
_cell.length_a   1.000
_cell.length_b   1.000
_cell.length_c   1.000
_cell.angle_alpha   90.00
_cell.angle_beta   90.00
_cell.angle_gamma   90.00
#
_symmetry.space_group_name_H-M   'P 1'
#
loop_
_entity.id
_entity.type
_entity.pdbx_description
1 polymer ?
#
loop_
_entity_poly.entity_id
_entity_poly.type
_entity_poly.pdbx_seq_one_letter_code
_entity_poly.pdbx_strand_id
1 'polypeptide(L)'
;MLTTLANLADSFIGLFREGGNVFVSLVTGILPTLIVLITAVNALIKIIGEEKVHRVAQAATKNFITRYTVFPVLAVFFLTNPMCYSFGKFLEEKYKPAFYDAAVSFVHPITGLFPHANAGELFVYMGIAQGIQERGLPLGDLAVRYFLAGVVVIFLRGVLTERITGIMMKRAVKNA
;
A
#
# COMPACT_ATOMS: atom_id res chain seq x y z
N MET A 1 -27.09 -18.72 34.62
CA MET A 1 -25.94 -19.45 34.07
C MET A 1 -26.21 -19.92 32.63
N LEU A 2 -27.27 -20.71 32.38
CA LEU A 2 -27.63 -21.14 31.01
C LEU A 2 -27.94 -19.98 30.05
N THR A 3 -28.70 -18.98 30.49
CA THR A 3 -29.05 -17.78 29.70
C THR A 3 -27.84 -16.91 29.37
N THR A 4 -26.87 -16.79 30.29
CA THR A 4 -25.62 -16.06 30.05
C THR A 4 -24.76 -16.78 29.00
N LEU A 5 -24.69 -18.12 29.07
CA LEU A 5 -23.99 -18.94 28.08
C LEU A 5 -24.67 -18.90 26.71
N ALA A 6 -26.00 -18.92 26.66
CA ALA A 6 -26.76 -18.77 25.42
C ALA A 6 -26.54 -17.40 24.77
N ASN A 7 -26.62 -16.32 25.55
CA ASN A 7 -26.38 -14.96 25.04
C ASN A 7 -24.93 -14.77 24.56
N LEU A 8 -23.96 -15.40 25.22
CA LEU A 8 -22.57 -15.42 24.77
C LEU A 8 -22.41 -16.18 23.45
N ALA A 9 -23.07 -17.33 23.30
CA ALA A 9 -23.06 -18.11 22.06
C ALA A 9 -23.74 -17.35 20.91
N ASP A 10 -24.88 -16.71 21.14
CA ASP A 10 -25.57 -15.89 20.14
C ASP A 10 -24.74 -14.66 19.74
N SER A 11 -24.09 -14.01 20.70
CA SER A 11 -23.17 -12.89 20.43
C SER A 11 -21.95 -13.35 19.63
N PHE A 12 -21.40 -14.52 19.97
CA PHE A 12 -20.28 -15.13 19.25
C PHE A 12 -20.67 -15.44 17.80
N ILE A 13 -21.80 -16.11 17.57
CA ILE A 13 -22.30 -16.39 16.22
C ILE A 13 -22.65 -15.09 15.47
N GLY A 14 -23.22 -14.11 16.17
CA GLY A 14 -23.52 -12.78 15.63
C GLY A 14 -22.29 -12.08 15.05
N LEU A 15 -21.14 -12.16 15.73
CA LEU A 15 -19.87 -11.64 15.22
C LEU A 15 -19.48 -12.27 13.87
N PHE A 16 -19.57 -13.60 13.73
CA PHE A 16 -19.27 -14.26 12.45
C PHE A 16 -20.29 -13.93 11.38
N ARG A 17 -21.55 -13.73 11.74
CA ARG A 17 -22.61 -13.33 10.80
C ARG A 17 -22.33 -11.94 10.23
N GLU A 18 -21.95 -10.99 11.07
CA GLU A 18 -21.54 -9.65 10.61
C GLU A 18 -20.24 -9.69 9.78
N GLY A 19 -19.26 -10.51 10.18
CA GLY A 19 -18.08 -10.77 9.35
C GLY A 19 -18.45 -11.30 7.96
N GLY A 20 -19.45 -12.20 7.89
CA GLY A 20 -20.01 -12.70 6.64
C GLY A 20 -20.69 -11.62 5.80
N ASN A 21 -21.48 -10.74 6.42
CA ASN A 21 -22.11 -9.60 5.74
C ASN A 21 -21.07 -8.67 5.12
N VAL A 22 -19.99 -8.35 5.86
CA VAL A 22 -18.88 -7.56 5.35
C VAL A 22 -18.20 -8.26 4.18
N PHE A 23 -17.93 -9.56 4.27
CA PHE A 23 -17.34 -10.32 3.16
C PHE A 23 -18.23 -10.27 1.91
N VAL A 24 -19.54 -10.52 2.03
CA VAL A 24 -20.47 -10.44 0.91
C VAL A 24 -20.49 -9.03 0.31
N SER A 25 -20.51 -7.98 1.14
CA SER A 25 -20.42 -6.59 0.70
C SER A 25 -19.13 -6.30 -0.08
N LEU A 26 -17.99 -6.87 0.34
CA LEU A 26 -16.73 -6.76 -0.41
C LEU A 26 -16.81 -7.50 -1.76
N VAL A 27 -17.35 -8.73 -1.77
CA VAL A 27 -17.49 -9.58 -2.97
C VAL A 27 -18.45 -8.98 -4.00
N THR A 28 -19.54 -8.36 -3.57
CA THR A 28 -20.52 -7.72 -4.47
C THR A 28 -20.18 -6.26 -4.75
N GLY A 29 -19.35 -5.63 -3.91
CA GLY A 29 -18.90 -4.25 -4.06
C GLY A 29 -17.58 -4.13 -4.81
N ILE A 30 -16.49 -3.94 -4.08
CA ILE A 30 -15.21 -3.50 -4.67
C ILE A 30 -14.37 -4.62 -5.27
N LEU A 31 -14.50 -5.86 -4.80
CA LEU A 31 -13.65 -6.98 -5.23
C LEU A 31 -13.70 -7.27 -6.75
N PRO A 32 -14.87 -7.28 -7.44
CA PRO A 32 -14.91 -7.51 -8.88
C PRO A 32 -14.10 -6.47 -9.65
N THR A 33 -14.25 -5.20 -9.26
CA THR A 33 -13.49 -4.08 -9.85
C THR A 33 -11.99 -4.26 -9.65
N LEU A 34 -11.58 -4.71 -8.45
CA LEU A 34 -10.17 -4.99 -8.16
C LEU A 34 -9.59 -6.11 -9.00
N ILE A 35 -10.33 -7.20 -9.17
CA ILE A 35 -9.89 -8.34 -9.98
C ILE A 35 -9.65 -7.88 -11.42
N VAL A 36 -10.60 -7.15 -12.02
CA VAL A 36 -10.45 -6.61 -13.37
C VAL A 36 -9.26 -5.67 -13.48
N LEU A 37 -9.07 -4.78 -12.50
CA LEU A 37 -7.95 -3.83 -12.46
C LEU A 37 -6.60 -4.55 -12.38
N ILE A 38 -6.46 -5.54 -11.48
CA ILE A 38 -5.24 -6.35 -11.35
C ILE A 38 -4.96 -7.11 -12.65
N THR A 39 -5.98 -7.72 -13.26
CA THR A 39 -5.83 -8.40 -14.55
C THR A 39 -5.39 -7.44 -15.65
N ALA A 40 -5.98 -6.24 -15.72
CA ALA A 40 -5.63 -5.22 -16.70
C ALA A 40 -4.19 -4.73 -16.50
N VAL A 41 -3.79 -4.43 -15.26
CA VAL A 41 -2.42 -4.01 -14.93
C VAL A 41 -1.42 -5.11 -15.28
N ASN A 42 -1.69 -6.36 -14.90
CA ASN A 42 -0.82 -7.50 -15.22
C ASN A 42 -0.70 -7.72 -16.74
N ALA A 43 -1.80 -7.58 -17.48
CA ALA A 43 -1.77 -7.62 -18.93
C ALA A 43 -0.92 -6.49 -19.51
N LEU A 44 -1.05 -5.27 -18.96
CA LEU A 44 -0.30 -4.10 -19.39
C LEU A 44 1.20 -4.25 -19.11
N ILE A 45 1.60 -4.76 -17.93
CA ILE A 45 2.99 -5.12 -17.62
C ILE A 45 3.52 -6.12 -18.65
N LYS A 46 2.74 -7.18 -18.95
CA LYS A 46 3.13 -8.22 -19.89
C LYS A 46 3.28 -7.70 -21.32
N ILE A 47 2.42 -6.76 -21.73
CA ILE A 47 2.48 -6.07 -23.03
C ILE A 47 3.69 -5.12 -23.10
N ILE A 48 3.96 -4.35 -22.05
CA ILE A 48 5.15 -3.47 -21.97
C ILE A 48 6.44 -4.31 -22.01
N GLY A 49 6.41 -5.49 -21.38
CA GLY A 49 7.54 -6.36 -21.16
C GLY A 49 8.22 -6.04 -19.82
N GLU A 50 8.39 -7.08 -19.00
CA GLU A 50 8.98 -6.97 -17.65
C GLU A 50 10.36 -6.29 -17.67
N GLU A 51 11.17 -6.59 -18.70
CA GLU A 51 12.45 -5.95 -19.00
C GLU A 51 12.38 -4.40 -19.04
N LYS A 52 11.34 -3.85 -19.70
CA LYS A 52 11.19 -2.39 -19.82
C LYS A 52 10.73 -1.77 -18.50
N VAL A 53 9.82 -2.44 -17.79
CA VAL A 53 9.39 -2.02 -16.44
C VAL A 53 10.59 -2.02 -15.49
N HIS A 54 11.42 -3.06 -15.54
CA HIS A 54 12.66 -3.14 -14.76
C HIS A 54 13.66 -2.04 -15.13
N ARG A 55 13.79 -1.69 -16.41
CA ARG A 55 14.69 -0.62 -16.86
C ARG A 55 14.20 0.76 -16.40
N VAL A 56 12.90 1.03 -16.42
CA VAL A 56 12.31 2.26 -15.87
C VAL A 56 12.50 2.31 -14.36
N ALA A 57 12.29 1.20 -13.67
CA ALA A 57 12.49 1.07 -12.24
C ALA A 57 13.96 1.36 -11.87
N GLN A 58 14.94 0.80 -12.60
CA GLN A 58 16.36 1.11 -12.44
C GLN A 58 16.70 2.57 -12.78
N ALA A 59 16.08 3.18 -13.78
CA ALA A 59 16.31 4.59 -14.08
C ALA A 59 15.81 5.50 -12.96
N ALA A 60 14.69 5.15 -12.32
CA ALA A 60 14.10 5.90 -11.23
C ALA A 60 14.96 5.87 -9.94
N THR A 61 15.92 4.96 -9.80
CA THR A 61 16.82 4.92 -8.62
C THR A 61 17.96 5.94 -8.68
N LYS A 62 18.21 6.56 -9.84
CA LYS A 62 19.36 7.45 -10.07
C LYS A 62 19.24 8.81 -9.37
N ASN A 63 18.03 9.38 -9.30
CA ASN A 63 17.76 10.65 -8.61
C ASN A 63 17.03 10.37 -7.28
N PHE A 64 17.45 11.02 -6.20
CA PHE A 64 16.85 10.86 -4.88
C PHE A 64 15.34 11.20 -4.87
N ILE A 65 14.89 12.16 -5.70
CA ILE A 65 13.47 12.50 -5.82
C ILE A 65 12.71 11.30 -6.39
N THR A 66 13.12 10.80 -7.55
CA THR A 66 12.44 9.68 -8.21
C THR A 66 12.57 8.38 -7.42
N ARG A 67 13.67 8.20 -6.68
CA ARG A 67 13.92 7.03 -5.83
C ARG A 67 12.94 6.92 -4.67
N TYR A 68 12.44 8.05 -4.14
CA TYR A 68 11.52 8.07 -2.99
C TYR A 68 10.11 8.58 -3.33
N THR A 69 9.81 8.80 -4.60
CA THR A 69 8.45 9.11 -5.09
C THR A 69 8.01 8.09 -6.13
N VAL A 70 8.54 8.22 -7.35
CA VAL A 70 8.14 7.40 -8.51
C VAL A 70 8.43 5.92 -8.29
N PHE A 71 9.61 5.58 -7.79
CA PHE A 71 10.02 4.18 -7.63
C PHE A 71 9.14 3.40 -6.63
N PRO A 72 8.85 3.91 -5.40
CA PRO A 72 7.89 3.28 -4.49
C PRO A 72 6.46 3.24 -5.06
N VAL A 73 6.00 4.30 -5.73
CA VAL A 73 4.67 4.32 -6.36
C VAL A 73 4.54 3.19 -7.38
N LEU A 74 5.51 3.05 -8.28
CA LEU A 74 5.52 1.98 -9.29
C LEU A 74 5.62 0.60 -8.63
N ALA A 75 6.50 0.44 -7.63
CA ALA A 75 6.65 -0.83 -6.92
C ALA A 75 5.34 -1.28 -6.26
N VAL A 76 4.67 -0.38 -5.55
CA VAL A 76 3.43 -0.67 -4.83
C VAL A 76 2.26 -0.88 -5.79
N PHE A 77 2.17 -0.07 -6.86
CA PHE A 77 1.12 -0.20 -7.87
C PHE A 77 1.19 -1.53 -8.62
N PHE A 78 2.40 -1.95 -9.05
CA PHE A 78 2.53 -3.14 -9.90
C PHE A 78 2.64 -4.46 -9.13
N LEU A 79 3.34 -4.47 -7.99
CA LEU A 79 3.59 -5.72 -7.25
C LEU A 79 2.70 -5.89 -6.04
N THR A 80 2.02 -4.85 -5.59
CA THR A 80 1.18 -4.86 -4.37
C THR A 80 1.96 -5.22 -3.09
N ASN A 81 1.35 -4.99 -1.93
CA ASN A 81 1.87 -5.51 -0.67
C ASN A 81 1.71 -7.06 -0.64
N PRO A 82 2.70 -7.85 -0.16
CA PRO A 82 4.06 -7.50 0.26
C PRO A 82 5.12 -7.58 -0.85
N MET A 83 4.76 -7.98 -2.07
CA MET A 83 5.76 -8.24 -3.11
C MET A 83 6.50 -6.99 -3.58
N CYS A 84 5.92 -5.79 -3.40
CA CYS A 84 6.55 -4.51 -3.73
C CYS A 84 7.92 -4.30 -3.08
N TYR A 85 8.19 -4.90 -1.91
CA TYR A 85 9.49 -4.79 -1.24
C TYR A 85 10.62 -5.46 -2.02
N SER A 86 10.31 -6.42 -2.90
CA SER A 86 11.30 -7.10 -3.74
C SER A 86 12.02 -6.17 -4.72
N PHE A 87 11.43 -5.01 -5.05
CA PHE A 87 12.10 -3.97 -5.85
C PHE A 87 13.34 -3.39 -5.18
N GLY A 88 13.49 -3.56 -3.86
CA GLY A 88 14.70 -3.22 -3.13
C GLY A 88 15.96 -3.90 -3.68
N LYS A 89 15.83 -5.02 -4.42
CA LYS A 89 16.95 -5.68 -5.11
C LYS A 89 17.62 -4.82 -6.19
N PHE A 90 16.92 -3.81 -6.71
CA PHE A 90 17.44 -2.88 -7.72
C PHE A 90 18.18 -1.68 -7.13
N LEU A 91 18.27 -1.59 -5.80
CA LEU A 91 18.91 -0.50 -5.08
C LEU A 91 20.23 -0.96 -4.45
N GLU A 92 21.20 -0.06 -4.38
CA GLU A 92 22.37 -0.24 -3.53
C GLU A 92 21.95 -0.42 -2.06
N GLU A 93 22.74 -1.18 -1.30
CA GLU A 93 22.43 -1.56 0.08
C GLU A 93 22.07 -0.36 0.97
N LYS A 94 22.81 0.75 0.83
CA LYS A 94 22.62 2.00 1.58
C LYS A 94 21.24 2.66 1.36
N TYR A 95 20.54 2.34 0.28
CA TYR A 95 19.24 2.93 -0.07
C TYR A 95 18.05 2.03 0.26
N LYS A 96 18.29 0.74 0.52
CA LYS A 96 17.21 -0.23 0.78
C LYS A 96 16.35 0.13 2.00
N PRO A 97 16.91 0.59 3.15
CA PRO A 97 16.09 0.98 4.30
C PRO A 97 15.13 2.13 4.00
N ALA A 98 15.62 3.15 3.30
CA ALA A 98 14.82 4.32 2.90
C ALA A 98 13.74 3.95 1.87
N PHE A 99 14.05 3.05 0.94
CA PHE A 99 13.05 2.52 0.01
C PHE A 99 11.97 1.71 0.73
N TYR A 100 12.36 0.81 1.63
CA TYR A 100 11.40 0.02 2.39
C TYR A 100 10.44 0.93 3.16
N ASP A 101 10.98 1.94 3.86
CA ASP A 101 10.20 2.94 4.58
C ASP A 101 9.23 3.71 3.68
N ALA A 102 9.69 4.15 2.51
CA ALA A 102 8.83 4.82 1.53
C ALA A 102 7.73 3.88 0.99
N ALA A 103 8.06 2.63 0.65
CA ALA A 103 7.12 1.67 0.10
C ALA A 103 6.05 1.27 1.13
N VAL A 104 6.44 0.88 2.34
CA VAL A 104 5.50 0.48 3.42
C VAL A 104 4.61 1.65 3.87
N SER A 105 5.11 2.88 3.74
CA SER A 105 4.28 4.06 4.00
C SER A 105 3.27 4.31 2.87
N PHE A 106 3.57 3.92 1.63
CA PHE A 106 2.72 4.16 0.47
C PHE A 106 1.62 3.11 0.25
N VAL A 107 1.74 1.91 0.82
CA VAL A 107 0.74 0.84 0.62
C VAL A 107 -0.66 1.21 1.12
N HIS A 108 -0.81 2.22 1.98
CA HIS A 108 -2.12 2.67 2.46
C HIS A 108 -2.68 3.84 1.65
N PRO A 109 -1.96 4.96 1.43
CA PRO A 109 -2.50 6.12 0.73
C PRO A 109 -2.89 5.85 -0.73
N ILE A 110 -2.26 4.85 -1.35
CA ILE A 110 -2.57 4.44 -2.73
C ILE A 110 -3.95 3.77 -2.86
N THR A 111 -4.45 3.15 -1.79
CA THR A 111 -5.64 2.26 -1.84
C THR A 111 -6.93 2.97 -2.20
N GLY A 112 -7.04 4.27 -1.96
CA GLY A 112 -8.22 5.04 -2.34
C GLY A 112 -8.43 5.10 -3.86
N LEU A 113 -7.35 5.15 -4.65
CA LEU A 113 -7.40 5.11 -6.10
C LEU A 113 -7.17 3.70 -6.66
N PHE A 114 -6.30 2.93 -6.00
CA PHE A 114 -5.86 1.62 -6.47
C PHE A 114 -5.95 0.59 -5.33
N PRO A 115 -7.16 0.10 -5.02
CA PRO A 115 -7.36 -0.70 -3.81
C PRO A 115 -6.71 -2.09 -3.89
N HIS A 116 -6.30 -2.53 -5.08
CA HIS A 116 -5.55 -3.76 -5.28
C HIS A 116 -4.13 -3.71 -4.71
N ALA A 117 -3.53 -2.52 -4.64
CA ALA A 117 -2.15 -2.35 -4.21
C ALA A 117 -1.93 -2.81 -2.77
N ASN A 118 -2.98 -2.82 -1.94
CA ASN A 118 -2.94 -3.39 -0.59
C ASN A 118 -4.31 -3.91 -0.15
N ALA A 119 -4.84 -4.88 -0.90
CA ALA A 119 -6.19 -5.41 -0.66
C ALA A 119 -6.38 -5.97 0.77
N GLY A 120 -5.33 -6.54 1.37
CA GLY A 120 -5.39 -7.10 2.74
C GLY A 120 -5.61 -6.05 3.84
N GLU A 121 -5.23 -4.79 3.60
CA GLU A 121 -5.38 -3.69 4.56
C GLU A 121 -6.33 -2.60 4.04
N LEU A 122 -7.16 -2.92 3.04
CA LEU A 122 -8.12 -1.98 2.44
C LEU A 122 -9.10 -1.39 3.47
N PHE A 123 -9.37 -2.14 4.56
CA PHE A 123 -10.20 -1.69 5.66
C PHE A 123 -9.72 -0.36 6.29
N VAL A 124 -8.42 -0.06 6.23
CA VAL A 124 -7.86 1.20 6.75
C VAL A 124 -8.40 2.41 6.00
N TYR A 125 -8.47 2.34 4.67
CA TYR A 125 -9.08 3.39 3.86
C TYR A 125 -10.59 3.38 3.98
N MET A 126 -11.21 2.19 3.94
CA MET A 126 -12.67 2.07 4.00
C MET A 126 -13.27 2.61 5.29
N GLY A 127 -12.60 2.46 6.44
CA GLY A 127 -13.07 3.03 7.70
C GLY A 127 -13.17 4.55 7.66
N ILE A 128 -12.27 5.23 6.93
CA ILE A 128 -12.29 6.69 6.77
C ILE A 128 -13.30 7.08 5.68
N ALA A 129 -13.34 6.32 4.58
CA ALA A 129 -14.25 6.54 3.47
C ALA A 129 -15.73 6.46 3.92
N GLN A 130 -16.06 5.55 4.84
CA GLN A 130 -17.41 5.42 5.39
C GLN A 130 -17.88 6.72 6.06
N GLY A 131 -17.04 7.37 6.87
CA GLY A 131 -17.40 8.65 7.49
C GLY A 131 -17.58 9.80 6.49
N ILE A 132 -16.92 9.74 5.32
CA ILE A 132 -17.12 10.69 4.21
C ILE A 132 -18.45 10.38 3.48
N GLN A 133 -18.77 9.11 3.25
CA GLN A 133 -20.03 8.67 2.64
C GLN A 133 -21.25 9.02 3.49
N GLU A 134 -21.19 8.85 4.81
CA GLU A 134 -22.27 9.22 5.73
C GLU A 134 -22.62 10.71 5.67
N ARG A 135 -21.65 11.55 5.30
CA ARG A 135 -21.85 13.00 5.07
C ARG A 135 -22.31 13.34 3.65
N GLY A 136 -22.52 12.34 2.79
CA GLY A 136 -22.90 12.52 1.39
C GLY A 136 -21.80 13.17 0.52
N LEU A 137 -20.53 13.12 0.96
CA LEU A 137 -19.41 13.74 0.25
C LEU A 137 -18.78 12.79 -0.79
N PRO A 138 -18.19 13.31 -1.89
CA PRO A 138 -17.57 12.48 -2.91
C PRO A 138 -16.33 11.74 -2.40
N LEU A 139 -16.27 10.42 -2.63
CA LEU A 139 -15.09 9.61 -2.31
C LEU A 139 -13.89 9.87 -3.22
N GLY A 140 -14.12 10.34 -4.45
CA GLY A 140 -13.04 10.65 -5.39
C GLY A 140 -12.08 11.70 -4.84
N ASP A 141 -12.62 12.74 -4.20
CA ASP A 141 -11.83 13.82 -3.59
C ASP A 141 -10.93 13.29 -2.47
N LEU A 142 -11.46 12.38 -1.65
CA LEU A 142 -10.70 11.72 -0.59
C LEU A 142 -9.55 10.89 -1.18
N ALA A 143 -9.85 10.06 -2.18
CA ALA A 143 -8.88 9.18 -2.82
C ALA A 143 -7.71 9.97 -3.44
N VAL A 144 -8.00 11.05 -4.16
CA VAL A 144 -6.96 11.90 -4.78
C VAL A 144 -6.11 12.60 -3.71
N ARG A 145 -6.74 13.15 -2.65
CA ARG A 145 -6.01 13.79 -1.55
C ARG A 145 -5.11 12.80 -0.81
N TYR A 146 -5.59 11.58 -0.57
CA TYR A 146 -4.81 10.50 0.04
C TYR A 146 -3.59 10.17 -0.80
N PHE A 147 -3.78 9.96 -2.10
CA PHE A 147 -2.67 9.65 -3.00
C PHE A 147 -1.61 10.76 -3.01
N LEU A 148 -2.03 12.01 -3.20
CA LEU A 148 -1.11 13.16 -3.25
C LEU A 148 -0.37 13.37 -1.93
N ALA A 149 -1.08 13.33 -0.80
CA ALA A 149 -0.47 13.42 0.52
C ALA A 149 0.50 12.26 0.76
N GLY A 150 0.12 11.05 0.34
CA GLY A 150 0.96 9.86 0.36
C GLY A 150 2.28 10.07 -0.37
N VAL A 151 2.23 10.57 -1.61
CA VAL A 151 3.44 10.85 -2.42
C VAL A 151 4.37 11.84 -1.72
N VAL A 152 3.84 12.89 -1.08
CA VAL A 152 4.64 13.85 -0.32
C VAL A 152 5.26 13.20 0.92
N VAL A 153 4.47 12.43 1.67
CA VAL A 153 4.94 11.75 2.89
C VAL A 153 6.06 10.78 2.59
N ILE A 154 5.94 9.96 1.54
CA ILE A 154 6.95 8.94 1.21
C ILE A 154 8.27 9.56 0.76
N PHE A 155 8.20 10.73 0.10
CA PHE A 155 9.38 11.49 -0.27
C PHE A 155 10.13 11.97 0.97
N LEU A 156 9.41 12.62 1.89
CA LEU A 156 10.00 13.12 3.14
C LEU A 156 10.60 11.97 3.95
N ARG A 157 9.86 10.88 4.11
CA ARG A 157 10.30 9.67 4.82
C ARG A 157 11.54 9.06 4.17
N GLY A 158 11.53 8.84 2.86
CA GLY A 158 12.68 8.30 2.14
C GLY A 158 13.95 9.15 2.30
N VAL A 159 13.83 10.48 2.18
CA VAL A 159 14.97 11.40 2.37
C VAL A 159 15.49 11.37 3.81
N LEU A 160 14.59 11.42 4.80
CA LEU A 160 14.98 11.39 6.21
C LEU A 160 15.62 10.05 6.60
N THR A 161 15.03 8.94 6.18
CA THR A 161 15.52 7.61 6.46
C THR A 161 16.87 7.36 5.80
N GLU A 162 17.09 7.82 4.55
CA GLU A 162 18.42 7.73 3.92
C GLU A 162 19.49 8.47 4.76
N ARG A 163 19.17 9.67 5.25
CA ARG A 163 20.10 10.45 6.09
C ARG A 163 20.40 9.76 7.40
N ILE A 164 19.38 9.25 8.08
CA ILE A 164 19.53 8.53 9.36
C ILE A 164 20.37 7.27 9.16
N THR A 165 20.03 6.46 8.15
CA THR A 165 20.79 5.25 7.79
C THR A 165 22.25 5.58 7.48
N GLY A 166 22.51 6.64 6.72
CA GLY A 166 23.88 7.08 6.41
C GLY A 166 24.69 7.45 7.66
N ILE A 167 24.07 8.10 8.66
CA ILE A 167 24.71 8.42 9.94
C ILE A 167 24.99 7.14 10.74
N MET A 168 24.03 6.22 10.80
CA MET A 168 24.15 4.96 11.54
C MET A 168 25.24 4.06 10.95
N MET A 169 25.30 3.92 9.64
CA MET A 169 26.31 3.11 8.95
C MET A 169 27.72 3.66 9.20
N LYS A 170 27.92 4.99 9.14
CA LYS A 170 29.21 5.62 9.46
C LYS A 170 29.65 5.37 10.90
N ARG A 171 28.70 5.38 11.86
CA ARG A 171 28.99 5.07 13.27
C ARG A 171 29.34 3.60 13.46
N ALA A 172 28.64 2.69 12.78
CA ALA A 172 28.92 1.26 12.85
C ALA A 172 30.34 0.93 12.38
N VAL A 173 30.78 1.51 11.25
CA VAL A 173 32.15 1.33 10.74
C VAL A 173 33.21 1.91 11.69
N LYS A 174 32.91 3.00 12.40
CA LYS A 174 33.85 3.59 13.38
C LYS A 174 34.00 2.71 14.64
N ASN A 175 33.00 1.90 14.97
CA ASN A 175 32.95 1.09 16.17
C ASN A 175 33.33 -0.39 15.91
N ALA A 176 33.65 -0.75 14.68
CA ALA A 176 34.11 -2.07 14.25
C ALA A 176 35.63 -2.06 14.05
#